data_AF-A0A6C0EY47-F1
#
_entry.id   AF-A0A6C0EY47-F1
#
_cell.length_a   1.000
_cell.length_b   1.000
_cell.length_c   1.000
_cell.angle_alpha   90.00
_cell.angle_beta   90.00
_cell.angle_gamma   90.00
#
_symmetry.space_group_name_H-M   'P 1'
#
loop_
_entity.id
_entity.type
_entity.pdbx_description
1 polymer ?
#
loop_
_entity_poly.entity_id
_entity_poly.type
_entity_poly.pdbx_seq_one_letter_code
_entity_poly.pdbx_strand_id
1 'polypeptide(L)'
;MSQFTNSNNNSNDYSDENWNWRVMSYTIDMNVVDRYPLKSWNWSALSSNHNLTMEMINKHTGWDWHNVSCNPSITMKNIEDNPLKPWSWFSISSNPNLSIEMINKHPDKSWAWYNISANPGITMKNIEEHPYKPWFWGGISSNPNLSIDMIEKNIDRWDWDAMSSNPSLTVEIIKRFNNGWNWDKISRNIKLNHLLLNE
;
A
#
# COMPACT_ATOMS: atom_id res chain seq x y z
N MET A 1 -31.95 -8.02 27.94
CA MET A 1 -32.99 -7.73 26.93
C MET A 1 -32.66 -6.38 26.32
N SER A 2 -32.30 -6.21 25.05
CA SER A 2 -32.13 -7.14 23.94
C SER A 2 -31.16 -6.50 22.91
N GLN A 3 -30.18 -7.30 22.52
CA GLN A 3 -29.38 -7.34 21.29
C GLN A 3 -29.52 -6.23 20.24
N PHE A 4 -28.34 -5.70 19.86
CA PHE A 4 -28.01 -5.30 18.51
C PHE A 4 -28.62 -6.27 17.49
N THR A 5 -29.42 -5.76 16.55
CA THR A 5 -29.72 -6.48 15.32
C THR A 5 -29.30 -5.64 14.12
N ASN A 6 -28.45 -6.30 13.34
CA ASN A 6 -27.96 -5.95 12.03
C ASN A 6 -29.15 -6.06 11.05
N SER A 7 -29.48 -4.99 10.34
CA SER A 7 -30.54 -5.01 9.32
C SER A 7 -30.05 -4.30 8.06
N ASN A 8 -29.43 -5.09 7.18
CA ASN A 8 -29.37 -4.84 5.75
C ASN A 8 -30.76 -4.45 5.23
N ASN A 9 -30.91 -3.24 4.69
CA ASN A 9 -31.97 -2.93 3.74
C ASN A 9 -31.45 -1.93 2.70
N ASN A 10 -31.01 -2.50 1.58
CA ASN A 10 -30.77 -1.83 0.31
C ASN A 10 -32.11 -1.32 -0.26
N SER A 11 -32.52 -0.11 0.10
CA SER A 11 -33.64 0.56 -0.55
C SER A 11 -33.50 2.09 -0.58
N ASN A 12 -32.28 2.61 -0.72
CA ASN A 12 -32.13 4.01 -1.10
C ASN A 12 -32.41 4.10 -2.60
N ASP A 13 -33.63 4.51 -2.94
CA ASP A 13 -33.97 4.96 -4.28
C ASP A 13 -33.35 6.35 -4.49
N TYR A 14 -32.41 6.46 -5.44
CA TYR A 14 -31.73 7.71 -5.77
C TYR A 14 -32.34 8.37 -7.02
N SER A 15 -33.57 8.01 -7.38
CA SER A 15 -34.28 8.50 -8.58
C SER A 15 -34.78 9.95 -8.45
N ASP A 16 -35.16 10.39 -7.24
CA ASP A 16 -36.01 11.57 -7.05
C ASP A 16 -35.29 12.83 -6.49
N GLU A 17 -33.97 12.78 -6.24
CA GLU A 17 -33.21 13.94 -5.74
C GLU A 17 -32.06 14.35 -6.67
N ASN A 18 -31.73 15.66 -6.64
CA ASN A 18 -30.64 16.26 -7.41
C ASN A 18 -29.28 15.97 -6.78
N TRP A 19 -28.94 14.68 -6.69
CA TRP A 19 -27.72 14.20 -6.06
C TRP A 19 -26.47 14.68 -6.79
N ASN A 20 -25.45 15.04 -6.01
CA ASN A 20 -24.12 15.25 -6.54
C ASN A 20 -23.40 13.90 -6.70
N TRP A 21 -23.60 13.26 -7.86
CA TRP A 21 -23.05 11.93 -8.17
C TRP A 21 -21.53 11.86 -8.10
N ARG A 22 -20.81 12.96 -8.33
CA ARG A 22 -19.36 13.03 -8.15
C ARG A 22 -18.94 12.88 -6.69
N VAL A 23 -19.70 13.47 -5.77
CA VAL A 23 -19.47 13.33 -4.33
C VAL A 23 -19.88 11.94 -3.84
N MET A 24 -20.98 11.41 -4.36
CA MET A 24 -21.43 10.06 -4.01
C MET A 24 -20.42 8.97 -4.38
N SER A 25 -19.59 9.16 -5.41
CA SER A 25 -18.53 8.20 -5.77
C SER A 25 -17.57 7.84 -4.64
N TYR A 26 -17.49 8.64 -3.57
CA TYR A 26 -16.61 8.38 -2.44
C TYR A 26 -17.25 7.51 -1.34
N THR A 27 -18.58 7.38 -1.33
CA THR A 27 -19.32 6.79 -0.20
C THR A 27 -20.29 5.69 -0.62
N ILE A 28 -20.61 5.59 -1.91
CA ILE A 28 -21.64 4.69 -2.40
C ILE A 28 -21.13 3.26 -2.60
N ASP A 29 -22.01 2.29 -2.36
CA ASP A 29 -21.81 0.91 -2.78
C ASP A 29 -21.84 0.82 -4.32
N MET A 30 -20.92 0.04 -4.88
CA MET A 30 -20.79 -0.17 -6.32
C MET A 30 -22.07 -0.73 -6.97
N ASN A 31 -22.92 -1.44 -6.23
CA ASN A 31 -24.23 -1.89 -6.71
C ASN A 31 -25.14 -0.72 -7.15
N VAL A 32 -24.90 0.49 -6.65
CA VAL A 32 -25.63 1.69 -7.07
C VAL A 32 -25.13 2.20 -8.42
N VAL A 33 -23.84 2.03 -8.73
CA VAL A 33 -23.27 2.39 -10.04
C VAL A 33 -23.93 1.56 -11.14
N ASP A 34 -24.19 0.28 -10.89
CA ASP A 34 -24.90 -0.62 -11.81
C ASP A 34 -26.34 -0.15 -12.08
N ARG A 35 -27.05 0.38 -11.07
CA ARG A 35 -28.42 0.88 -11.21
C ARG A 35 -28.50 2.21 -11.95
N TYR A 36 -27.45 3.03 -11.89
CA TYR A 36 -27.44 4.37 -12.49
C TYR A 36 -26.17 4.60 -13.35
N PRO A 37 -25.99 3.84 -14.46
CA PRO A 37 -24.74 3.82 -15.22
C PRO A 37 -24.45 5.12 -15.98
N LEU A 38 -25.48 5.94 -16.25
CA LEU A 38 -25.36 7.19 -17.00
C LEU A 38 -25.06 8.41 -16.13
N LYS A 39 -24.97 8.24 -14.81
CA LYS A 39 -24.66 9.36 -13.90
C LYS A 39 -23.18 9.74 -13.97
N SER A 40 -22.89 10.99 -13.66
CA SER A 40 -21.55 11.57 -13.74
C SER A 40 -20.69 11.14 -12.55
N TRP A 41 -20.32 9.87 -12.51
CA TRP A 41 -19.46 9.31 -11.46
C TRP A 41 -18.03 9.84 -11.55
N ASN A 42 -17.39 10.03 -10.41
CA ASN A 42 -15.94 10.20 -10.31
C ASN A 42 -15.27 8.83 -10.31
N TRP A 43 -14.84 8.39 -11.49
CA TRP A 43 -14.19 7.09 -11.66
C TRP A 43 -12.85 6.96 -10.93
N SER A 44 -12.12 8.06 -10.70
CA SER A 44 -10.89 8.01 -9.92
C SER A 44 -11.18 7.63 -8.46
N ALA A 45 -12.26 8.18 -7.88
CA ALA A 45 -12.72 7.82 -6.54
C ALA A 45 -13.19 6.36 -6.46
N LEU A 46 -13.99 5.90 -7.45
CA LEU A 46 -14.43 4.51 -7.50
C LEU A 46 -13.25 3.53 -7.68
N SER A 47 -12.25 3.90 -8.46
CA SER A 47 -11.03 3.09 -8.69
C SER A 47 -10.23 2.87 -7.41
N SER A 48 -10.31 3.80 -6.46
CA SER A 48 -9.65 3.72 -5.15
C SER A 48 -10.51 3.01 -4.08
N ASN A 49 -11.69 2.50 -4.44
CA ASN A 49 -12.55 1.80 -3.50
C ASN A 49 -11.93 0.45 -3.07
N HIS A 50 -11.86 0.19 -1.76
CA HIS A 50 -11.25 -1.01 -1.21
C HIS A 50 -12.05 -2.30 -1.49
N ASN A 51 -13.32 -2.17 -1.90
CA ASN A 51 -14.19 -3.29 -2.28
C ASN A 51 -14.27 -3.49 -3.81
N LEU A 52 -13.33 -2.92 -4.57
CA LEU A 52 -13.26 -3.09 -6.01
C LEU A 52 -13.05 -4.56 -6.38
N THR A 53 -13.75 -5.04 -7.41
CA THR A 53 -13.61 -6.43 -7.90
C THR A 53 -13.36 -6.46 -9.41
N MET A 54 -12.79 -7.56 -9.91
CA MET A 54 -12.65 -7.76 -11.35
C MET A 54 -13.98 -7.82 -12.09
N GLU A 55 -15.04 -8.31 -11.44
CA GLU A 55 -16.40 -8.28 -12.02
C GLU A 55 -16.84 -6.84 -12.29
N MET A 56 -16.67 -5.95 -11.30
CA MET A 56 -16.99 -4.52 -11.46
C MET A 56 -16.12 -3.86 -12.53
N ILE A 57 -14.81 -4.17 -12.54
CA ILE A 57 -13.87 -3.66 -13.55
C ILE A 57 -14.28 -4.08 -14.97
N ASN A 58 -14.87 -5.26 -15.13
CA ASN A 58 -15.27 -5.80 -16.42
C ASN A 58 -16.63 -5.27 -16.90
N LYS A 59 -17.53 -4.90 -15.98
CA LYS A 59 -18.85 -4.34 -16.33
C LYS A 59 -18.79 -2.89 -16.82
N HIS A 60 -17.84 -2.12 -16.31
CA HIS A 60 -17.79 -0.68 -16.52
C HIS A 60 -16.55 -0.20 -17.25
N THR A 61 -16.67 0.95 -17.90
CA THR A 61 -15.57 1.66 -18.55
C THR A 61 -15.39 3.01 -17.85
N GLY A 62 -14.16 3.52 -17.80
CA GLY A 62 -13.84 4.81 -17.16
C GLY A 62 -12.87 4.72 -15.98
N TRP A 63 -12.48 3.52 -15.57
CA TRP A 63 -11.53 3.28 -14.49
C TRP A 63 -10.22 4.07 -14.64
N ASP A 64 -9.78 4.65 -13.53
CA ASP A 64 -8.46 5.23 -13.37
C ASP A 64 -7.47 4.10 -13.07
N TRP A 65 -6.76 3.66 -14.09
CA TRP A 65 -5.87 2.52 -13.99
C TRP A 65 -4.64 2.78 -13.12
N HIS A 66 -4.31 4.03 -12.79
CA HIS A 66 -3.31 4.29 -11.76
C HIS A 66 -3.82 3.78 -10.41
N ASN A 67 -5.02 4.19 -10.02
CA ASN A 67 -5.64 3.80 -8.75
C ASN A 67 -6.02 2.31 -8.72
N VAL A 68 -6.59 1.77 -9.79
CA VAL A 68 -6.91 0.34 -9.86
C VAL A 68 -5.65 -0.51 -9.69
N SER A 69 -4.53 -0.12 -10.30
CA SER A 69 -3.29 -0.91 -10.26
C SER A 69 -2.63 -0.96 -8.88
N CYS A 70 -2.71 0.11 -8.08
CA CYS A 70 -2.20 0.13 -6.71
C CYS A 70 -3.24 -0.28 -5.66
N ASN A 71 -4.48 -0.61 -6.08
CA ASN A 71 -5.57 -0.91 -5.16
C ASN A 71 -5.32 -2.24 -4.40
N PRO A 72 -5.44 -2.26 -3.06
CA PRO A 72 -5.24 -3.48 -2.25
C PRO A 72 -6.17 -4.65 -2.58
N SER A 73 -7.33 -4.40 -3.19
CA SER A 73 -8.26 -5.45 -3.64
C SER A 73 -7.78 -6.19 -4.90
N ILE A 74 -6.82 -5.62 -5.64
CA ILE A 74 -6.26 -6.22 -6.84
C ILE A 74 -5.05 -7.08 -6.47
N THR A 75 -5.16 -8.36 -6.77
CA THR A 75 -4.09 -9.35 -6.57
C THR A 75 -3.20 -9.48 -7.81
N MET A 76 -1.99 -10.01 -7.63
CA MET A 76 -1.10 -10.32 -8.78
C MET A 76 -1.76 -11.30 -9.75
N LYS A 77 -2.54 -12.26 -9.25
CA LYS A 77 -3.32 -13.18 -10.09
C LYS A 77 -4.33 -12.44 -10.97
N ASN A 78 -5.00 -11.40 -10.46
CA ASN A 78 -5.91 -10.62 -11.29
C ASN A 78 -5.19 -9.95 -12.47
N ILE A 79 -3.96 -9.48 -12.25
CA ILE A 79 -3.13 -8.86 -13.29
C ILE A 79 -2.72 -9.91 -14.33
N GLU A 80 -2.25 -11.07 -13.88
CA GLU A 80 -1.80 -12.18 -14.74
C GLU A 80 -2.93 -12.79 -15.57
N ASP A 81 -4.11 -12.99 -14.96
CA ASP A 81 -5.29 -13.55 -15.63
C ASP A 81 -5.90 -12.55 -16.63
N ASN A 82 -5.54 -11.26 -16.55
CA ASN A 82 -6.11 -10.19 -17.38
C ASN A 82 -5.00 -9.31 -18.00
N PRO A 83 -4.11 -9.87 -18.85
CA PRO A 83 -2.90 -9.19 -19.31
C PRO A 83 -3.16 -8.05 -20.30
N LEU A 84 -4.35 -8.02 -20.92
CA LEU A 84 -4.75 -6.99 -21.89
C LEU A 84 -5.36 -5.74 -21.22
N LYS A 85 -5.59 -5.77 -19.91
CA LYS A 85 -6.04 -4.58 -19.19
C LYS A 85 -4.88 -3.58 -19.09
N PRO A 86 -5.15 -2.27 -19.12
CA PRO A 86 -4.12 -1.23 -19.16
C PRO A 86 -3.52 -0.96 -17.77
N TRP A 87 -2.95 -2.00 -17.15
CA TRP A 87 -2.28 -1.92 -15.87
C TRP A 87 -1.12 -0.92 -15.89
N SER A 88 -1.05 -0.07 -14.87
CA SER A 88 0.08 0.82 -14.62
C SER A 88 1.13 0.09 -13.78
N TRP A 89 2.18 -0.43 -14.41
CA TRP A 89 3.28 -1.13 -13.72
C TRP A 89 3.99 -0.26 -12.69
N PHE A 90 4.09 1.05 -12.94
CA PHE A 90 4.57 2.03 -11.98
C PHE A 90 3.69 2.05 -10.71
N SER A 91 2.38 1.95 -10.85
CA SER A 91 1.43 1.91 -9.73
C SER A 91 1.39 0.54 -9.06
N ILE A 92 1.55 -0.56 -9.83
CA ILE A 92 1.68 -1.92 -9.28
C ILE A 92 2.85 -2.00 -8.30
N SER A 93 3.93 -1.23 -8.52
CA SER A 93 5.05 -1.13 -7.56
C SER A 93 4.63 -0.77 -6.13
N SER A 94 3.53 -0.04 -5.97
CA SER A 94 2.96 0.34 -4.68
C SER A 94 1.80 -0.56 -4.23
N ASN A 95 1.41 -1.54 -5.03
CA ASN A 95 0.34 -2.46 -4.66
C ASN A 95 0.82 -3.36 -3.50
N PRO A 96 0.10 -3.44 -2.38
CA PRO A 96 0.54 -4.21 -1.21
C PRO A 96 0.62 -5.72 -1.45
N ASN A 97 -0.01 -6.23 -2.52
CA ASN A 97 0.05 -7.63 -2.91
C ASN A 97 1.26 -7.95 -3.82
N LEU A 98 2.12 -6.97 -4.13
CA LEU A 98 3.27 -7.19 -5.01
C LEU A 98 4.25 -8.18 -4.40
N SER A 99 4.63 -9.19 -5.18
CA SER A 99 5.63 -10.19 -4.81
C SER A 99 6.91 -10.07 -5.65
N ILE A 100 8.03 -10.58 -5.11
CA ILE A 100 9.27 -10.69 -5.88
C ILE A 100 9.13 -11.60 -7.11
N GLU A 101 8.27 -12.61 -7.03
CA GLU A 101 7.98 -13.53 -8.13
C GLU A 101 7.36 -12.78 -9.31
N MET A 102 6.41 -11.88 -9.04
CA MET A 102 5.81 -11.02 -10.07
C MET A 102 6.87 -10.16 -10.78
N ILE A 103 7.78 -9.56 -10.00
CA ILE A 103 8.86 -8.72 -10.54
C ILE A 103 9.80 -9.55 -11.41
N ASN A 104 10.14 -10.75 -10.97
CA ASN A 104 11.04 -11.65 -11.68
C ASN A 104 10.42 -12.22 -12.96
N LYS A 105 9.11 -12.48 -12.97
CA LYS A 105 8.36 -12.95 -14.14
C LYS A 105 8.19 -11.85 -15.20
N HIS A 106 8.20 -10.59 -14.78
CA HIS A 106 8.01 -9.42 -15.65
C HIS A 106 9.18 -8.43 -15.55
N PRO A 107 10.41 -8.83 -15.93
CA PRO A 107 11.60 -8.01 -15.76
C PRO A 107 11.66 -6.82 -16.73
N ASP A 108 10.90 -6.87 -17.83
CA ASP A 108 10.83 -5.84 -18.87
C ASP A 108 9.93 -4.65 -18.51
N LYS A 109 9.19 -4.74 -17.40
CA LYS A 109 8.21 -3.71 -17.02
C LYS A 109 8.85 -2.53 -16.31
N SER A 110 8.24 -1.36 -16.49
CA SER A 110 8.66 -0.12 -15.86
C SER A 110 8.26 -0.08 -14.38
N TRP A 111 9.12 -0.66 -13.56
CA TRP A 111 8.96 -0.75 -12.11
C TRP A 111 9.49 0.50 -11.40
N ALA A 112 8.71 1.02 -10.44
CA ALA A 112 9.12 2.09 -9.54
C ALA A 112 9.85 1.52 -8.32
N TRP A 113 11.16 1.31 -8.43
CA TRP A 113 11.94 0.63 -7.40
C TRP A 113 11.97 1.33 -6.04
N TYR A 114 11.79 2.65 -6.00
CA TYR A 114 11.56 3.38 -4.75
C TYR A 114 10.32 2.85 -4.00
N ASN A 115 9.20 2.67 -4.71
CA ASN A 115 7.96 2.14 -4.13
C ASN A 115 8.10 0.66 -3.76
N ILE A 116 8.73 -0.15 -4.63
CA ILE A 116 8.98 -1.58 -4.36
C ILE A 116 9.81 -1.77 -3.09
N SER A 117 10.83 -0.94 -2.90
CA SER A 117 11.74 -1.03 -1.76
C SER A 117 11.07 -0.71 -0.42
N ALA A 118 10.02 0.11 -0.46
CA ALA A 118 9.18 0.43 0.71
C ALA A 118 7.91 -0.43 0.79
N ASN A 119 7.74 -1.40 -0.12
CA ASN A 119 6.51 -2.16 -0.22
C ASN A 119 6.49 -3.28 0.83
N PRO A 120 5.43 -3.40 1.67
CA PRO A 120 5.35 -4.43 2.70
C PRO A 120 5.28 -5.86 2.17
N GLY A 121 4.88 -6.05 0.90
CA GLY A 121 4.91 -7.35 0.21
C GLY A 121 6.32 -7.82 -0.17
N ILE A 122 7.33 -6.95 -0.09
CA ILE A 122 8.73 -7.27 -0.36
C ILE A 122 9.49 -7.41 0.96
N THR A 123 10.01 -8.61 1.21
CA THR A 123 10.71 -8.93 2.45
C THR A 123 12.22 -8.71 2.31
N MET A 124 12.90 -8.58 3.45
CA MET A 124 14.37 -8.56 3.47
C MET A 124 15.00 -9.82 2.87
N LYS A 125 14.37 -11.00 3.06
CA LYS A 125 14.80 -12.22 2.39
C LYS A 125 14.80 -12.05 0.86
N ASN A 126 13.79 -11.40 0.30
CA ASN A 126 13.76 -11.14 -1.14
C ASN A 126 14.90 -10.22 -1.59
N ILE A 127 15.24 -9.21 -0.79
CA ILE A 127 16.34 -8.28 -1.06
C ILE A 127 17.68 -9.03 -1.03
N GLU A 128 17.90 -9.88 -0.03
CA GLU A 128 19.13 -10.67 0.13
C GLU A 128 19.32 -11.72 -0.96
N GLU A 129 18.24 -12.38 -1.40
CA GLU A 129 18.27 -13.36 -2.49
C GLU A 129 18.44 -12.69 -3.87
N HIS A 130 18.18 -11.39 -3.99
CA HIS A 130 18.25 -10.63 -5.24
C HIS A 130 19.08 -9.34 -5.09
N PRO A 131 20.36 -9.42 -4.70
CA PRO A 131 21.15 -8.25 -4.29
C PRO A 131 21.48 -7.30 -5.45
N TYR A 132 21.32 -7.75 -6.71
CA TYR A 132 21.61 -6.98 -7.92
C TYR A 132 20.43 -6.16 -8.44
N LYS A 133 19.24 -6.31 -7.85
CA LYS A 133 18.10 -5.44 -8.19
C LYS A 133 18.37 -4.02 -7.66
N PRO A 134 17.81 -2.98 -8.29
CA PRO A 134 18.09 -1.58 -7.95
C PRO A 134 17.28 -1.13 -6.72
N TRP A 135 17.52 -1.80 -5.60
CA TRP A 135 16.93 -1.51 -4.30
C TRP A 135 17.26 -0.10 -3.81
N PHE A 136 16.26 0.58 -3.26
CA PHE A 136 16.39 1.90 -2.67
C PHE A 136 16.39 1.80 -1.14
N TRP A 137 17.58 1.92 -0.55
CA TRP A 137 17.78 1.67 0.89
C TRP A 137 17.04 2.64 1.81
N GLY A 138 16.78 3.89 1.40
CA GLY A 138 15.91 4.78 2.19
C GLY A 138 14.47 4.27 2.32
N GLY A 139 13.97 3.58 1.28
CA GLY A 139 12.66 2.91 1.32
C GLY A 139 12.71 1.67 2.20
N ILE A 140 13.78 0.87 2.09
CA ILE A 140 14.00 -0.33 2.91
C ILE A 140 14.12 0.04 4.39
N SER A 141 14.85 1.11 4.73
CA SER A 141 14.99 1.66 6.09
C SER A 141 13.66 1.98 6.75
N SER A 142 12.63 2.26 5.95
CA SER A 142 11.29 2.59 6.43
C SER A 142 10.40 1.36 6.66
N ASN A 143 10.85 0.14 6.33
CA ASN A 143 10.07 -1.08 6.54
C ASN A 143 9.89 -1.39 8.03
N PRO A 144 8.69 -1.78 8.49
CA PRO A 144 8.42 -2.02 9.91
C PRO A 144 9.02 -3.33 10.45
N ASN A 145 9.67 -4.15 9.63
CA ASN A 145 10.18 -5.45 10.03
C ASN A 145 11.72 -5.46 9.99
N LEU A 146 12.36 -4.68 10.87
CA LEU A 146 13.81 -4.63 11.02
C LEU A 146 14.26 -5.57 12.15
N SER A 147 15.33 -6.33 11.93
CA SER A 147 16.03 -7.12 12.95
C SER A 147 17.48 -6.67 13.06
N ILE A 148 18.10 -6.93 14.20
CA ILE A 148 19.51 -6.61 14.45
C ILE A 148 20.40 -7.28 13.39
N ASP A 149 20.19 -8.56 13.11
CA ASP A 149 20.98 -9.31 12.11
C ASP A 149 20.90 -8.67 10.71
N MET A 150 19.71 -8.20 10.32
CA MET A 150 19.51 -7.54 9.03
C MET A 150 20.24 -6.20 8.96
N ILE A 151 20.25 -5.45 10.07
CA ILE A 151 20.96 -4.18 10.18
C ILE A 151 22.47 -4.42 10.12
N GLU A 152 22.99 -5.35 10.92
CA GLU A 152 24.41 -5.66 11.05
C GLU A 152 25.03 -6.10 9.71
N LYS A 153 24.32 -6.91 8.93
CA LYS A 153 24.78 -7.42 7.63
C LYS A 153 24.91 -6.36 6.53
N ASN A 154 24.19 -5.23 6.64
CA ASN A 154 24.16 -4.17 5.62
C ASN A 154 24.39 -2.78 6.23
N ILE A 155 25.20 -2.70 7.28
CA ILE A 155 25.37 -1.53 8.16
C ILE A 155 25.68 -0.22 7.42
N ASP A 156 26.37 -0.32 6.28
CA ASP A 156 26.84 0.76 5.42
C ASP A 156 25.77 1.27 4.44
N ARG A 157 24.67 0.55 4.29
CA ARG A 157 23.63 0.85 3.28
C ARG A 157 22.41 1.52 3.85
N TRP A 158 22.16 1.35 5.15
CA TRP A 158 20.97 1.89 5.78
C TRP A 158 20.96 3.41 5.80
N ASP A 159 19.81 3.97 5.46
CA ASP A 159 19.49 5.36 5.77
C ASP A 159 19.09 5.46 7.24
N TRP A 160 20.04 5.89 8.08
CA TRP A 160 19.86 6.04 9.52
C TRP A 160 18.82 7.10 9.89
N ASP A 161 18.66 8.14 9.06
CA ASP A 161 17.67 9.20 9.29
C ASP A 161 16.24 8.69 9.05
N ALA A 162 16.05 7.83 8.05
CA ALA A 162 14.79 7.12 7.83
C ALA A 162 14.52 6.10 8.94
N MET A 163 15.53 5.31 9.34
CA MET A 163 15.40 4.35 10.43
C MET A 163 15.05 5.01 11.77
N SER A 164 15.56 6.22 12.05
CA SER A 164 15.20 6.99 13.26
C SER A 164 13.72 7.34 13.36
N SER A 165 13.00 7.38 12.23
CA SER A 165 11.54 7.58 12.19
C SER A 165 10.76 6.26 12.17
N ASN A 166 11.43 5.11 12.14
CA ASN A 166 10.79 3.82 11.97
C ASN A 166 9.98 3.43 13.23
N PRO A 167 8.66 3.16 13.13
CA PRO A 167 7.82 2.80 14.26
C PRO A 167 8.22 1.50 14.99
N SER A 168 9.01 0.66 14.34
CA SER A 168 9.50 -0.63 14.86
C SER A 168 10.91 -0.56 15.44
N LEU A 169 11.53 0.63 15.46
CA LEU A 169 12.80 0.84 16.13
C LEU A 169 12.68 0.53 17.63
N THR A 170 13.65 -0.22 18.18
CA THR A 170 13.71 -0.59 19.60
C THR A 170 14.93 0.02 20.28
N VAL A 171 14.87 0.16 21.61
CA VAL A 171 16.03 0.60 22.41
C VAL A 171 17.22 -0.34 22.24
N GLU A 172 16.97 -1.65 22.09
CA GLU A 172 18.01 -2.64 21.84
C GLU A 172 18.78 -2.36 20.53
N ILE A 173 18.07 -2.08 19.44
CA ILE A 173 18.67 -1.70 18.15
C ILE A 173 19.48 -0.41 18.31
N ILE A 174 18.94 0.60 18.99
CA ILE A 174 19.63 1.89 19.20
C ILE A 174 20.93 1.68 19.98
N LYS A 175 20.90 0.90 21.07
CA LYS A 175 22.09 0.63 21.90
C LYS A 175 23.13 -0.22 21.16
N ARG A 176 22.69 -1.12 20.28
CA ARG A 176 23.57 -2.00 19.51
C ARG A 176 24.39 -1.25 18.46
N PHE A 177 23.80 -0.23 17.83
CA PHE A 177 24.44 0.49 16.72
C PHE A 177 24.70 1.95 17.10
N ASN A 178 25.97 2.36 17.15
CA ASN A 178 26.37 3.71 17.57
C ASN A 178 26.42 4.73 16.40
N ASN A 179 25.58 4.55 15.38
CA ASN A 179 25.78 5.21 14.08
C ASN A 179 24.56 6.07 13.70
N GLY A 180 24.81 7.31 13.28
CA GLY A 180 23.94 8.08 12.38
C GLY A 180 22.51 8.41 12.85
N TRP A 181 22.12 8.01 14.06
CA TRP A 181 20.77 8.22 14.57
C TRP A 181 20.40 9.69 14.64
N ASN A 182 19.23 10.03 14.09
CA ASN A 182 18.59 11.31 14.31
C ASN A 182 17.80 11.29 15.63
N TRP A 183 18.43 11.79 16.69
CA TRP A 183 17.85 11.86 18.04
C TRP A 183 16.59 12.74 18.14
N ASP A 184 16.47 13.76 17.27
CA ASP A 184 15.27 14.61 17.22
C ASP A 184 14.06 13.83 16.67
N LYS A 185 14.27 12.90 15.73
CA LYS A 185 13.23 11.96 15.28
C LYS A 185 12.92 10.89 16.34
N ILE A 186 13.95 10.31 16.96
CA ILE A 186 13.79 9.29 18.00
C ILE A 186 13.04 9.83 19.22
N SER A 187 13.34 11.05 19.67
CA SER A 187 12.68 11.66 20.83
C SER A 187 11.18 11.91 20.61
N ARG A 188 10.74 12.07 19.36
CA ARG A 188 9.31 12.14 18.99
C ARG A 188 8.63 10.77 18.99
N ASN A 189 9.38 9.67 18.99
CA ASN A 189 8.81 8.34 19.13
C ASN A 189 8.40 8.10 20.58
N ILE A 190 7.10 8.23 20.86
CA ILE A 190 6.52 8.12 22.21
C ILE A 190 6.86 6.79 22.90
N LYS A 191 7.02 5.71 22.12
CA LYS A 191 7.39 4.39 22.66
C LYS A 191 8.83 4.35 23.20
N LEU A 192 9.72 5.17 22.66
CA LEU A 192 11.15 5.17 23.00
C LEU A 192 11.52 6.32 23.94
N ASN A 193 10.84 7.47 23.84
CA ASN A 193 11.18 8.69 24.56
C ASN A 193 11.37 8.45 26.08
N HIS A 194 10.39 7.82 26.74
CA HIS A 194 10.46 7.56 28.18
C HIS A 194 11.50 6.51 28.58
N LEU A 195 11.99 5.68 27.65
CA LEU A 195 13.01 4.66 27.91
C LEU A 195 14.43 5.20 27.77
N LEU A 196 14.60 6.29 27.01
CA LEU A 196 15.91 6.90 26.73
C LEU A 196 16.22 8.12 27.63
N LEU A 197 15.23 8.65 28.36
CA LEU A 197 15.39 9.79 29.29
C LEU A 197 15.72 9.38 30.74
N ASN A 198 15.61 8.10 31.07
CA ASN A 198 15.78 7.59 32.45
C ASN A 198 17.13 6.89 32.69
N GLU A 199 18.09 7.05 31.78
CA GLU A 199 19.48 6.57 31.87
C GLU A 199 20.44 7.75 31.64
#